data_AF-A0A838K3Y2-F1
#
_entry.id   AF-A0A838K3Y2-F1
#
_cell.length_a   1.000
_cell.length_b   1.000
_cell.length_c   1.000
_cell.angle_alpha   90.00
_cell.angle_beta   90.00
_cell.angle_gamma   90.00
#
_symmetry.space_group_name_H-M   'P 1'
#
loop_
_entity.id
_entity.type
_entity.pdbx_description
1 polymer ?
#
loop_
_entity_poly.entity_id
_entity_poly.type
_entity_poly.pdbx_seq_one_letter_code
_entity_poly.pdbx_strand_id
1 'polypeptide(L)'
;MNDIIDRIAAAAPQPRQPLDLDRVVRRGRRLRRRRSGAIAAGALGLIAVLVVAVGQVQRPRVQLEVTQTPALSVLQREARPDDSLPDAVLEDRGGGLDSVLESEVRLAREDRRFRYYVAPTTAGGVCLIAVQKSGPALRAATCSSTADEILRTAGVIPLSFQAANQRRLVGIVPDGYDEVRAGSYRVPITGNVFAFNTTPRTASIPDPVVIRGPAGQRTIDLSGSAPASE
;
A
#
# COMPACT_ATOMS: atom_id res chain seq x y z
N MET A 1 -38.75 29.09 -8.80
CA MET A 1 -37.34 28.76 -8.48
C MET A 1 -37.21 28.05 -7.12
N ASN A 2 -38.19 27.23 -6.72
CA ASN A 2 -38.21 26.50 -5.42
C ASN A 2 -38.37 24.98 -5.57
N ASP A 3 -38.37 24.43 -6.80
CA ASP A 3 -38.76 23.02 -7.05
C ASP A 3 -37.54 22.04 -7.07
N ILE A 4 -36.32 22.56 -7.03
CA ILE A 4 -35.09 21.74 -7.08
C ILE A 4 -34.63 21.33 -5.68
N ILE A 5 -34.89 22.14 -4.65
CA ILE A 5 -34.46 21.85 -3.27
C ILE A 5 -35.30 20.70 -2.67
N ASP A 6 -36.60 20.62 -2.98
CA ASP A 6 -37.48 19.55 -2.48
C ASP A 6 -37.18 18.18 -3.10
N ARG A 7 -36.61 18.14 -4.32
CA ARG A 7 -36.24 16.88 -4.98
C ARG A 7 -34.94 16.26 -4.46
N ILE A 8 -34.06 17.05 -3.84
CA ILE A 8 -32.80 16.54 -3.27
C ILE A 8 -33.04 15.91 -1.89
N ALA A 9 -34.05 16.36 -1.15
CA ALA A 9 -34.39 15.80 0.17
C ALA A 9 -35.02 14.38 0.12
N ALA A 10 -35.60 13.97 -1.02
CA ALA A 10 -36.28 12.68 -1.15
C ALA A 10 -35.35 11.49 -1.51
N ALA A 11 -34.07 11.73 -1.79
CA ALA A 11 -33.12 10.70 -2.23
C ALA A 11 -32.09 10.30 -1.15
N ALA A 12 -32.41 10.51 0.13
CA ALA A 12 -31.54 10.07 1.22
C ALA A 12 -31.52 8.53 1.30
N PRO A 13 -30.35 7.87 1.14
CA PRO A 13 -30.26 6.42 1.29
C PRO A 13 -30.59 6.04 2.73
N GLN A 14 -31.53 5.10 2.88
CA GLN A 14 -31.90 4.58 4.19
C GLN A 14 -30.67 4.04 4.94
N PRO A 15 -30.56 4.28 6.25
CA PRO A 15 -29.46 3.76 7.05
C PRO A 15 -29.45 2.23 6.93
N ARG A 16 -28.35 1.70 6.38
CA ARG A 16 -28.12 0.25 6.30
C ARG A 16 -28.19 -0.29 7.72
N GLN A 17 -29.09 -1.24 7.93
CA GLN A 17 -29.24 -1.91 9.22
C GLN A 17 -27.88 -2.43 9.71
N PRO A 18 -27.55 -2.28 10.99
CA PRO A 18 -26.31 -2.78 11.56
C PRO A 18 -26.23 -4.28 11.32
N LEU A 19 -25.12 -4.71 10.71
CA LEU A 19 -24.84 -6.10 10.45
C LEU A 19 -24.73 -6.85 11.80
N ASP A 20 -25.76 -7.62 12.13
CA ASP A 20 -25.83 -8.44 13.35
C ASP A 20 -24.82 -9.60 13.25
N LEU A 21 -23.58 -9.31 13.66
CA LEU A 21 -22.45 -10.24 13.68
C LEU A 21 -22.69 -11.43 14.62
N ASP A 22 -23.56 -11.29 15.63
CA ASP A 22 -23.87 -12.37 16.58
C ASP A 22 -24.69 -13.50 15.94
N ARG A 23 -25.52 -13.19 14.92
CA ARG A 23 -26.24 -14.22 14.15
C ARG A 23 -25.32 -15.07 13.29
N VAL A 24 -24.25 -14.51 12.73
CA VAL A 24 -23.32 -15.25 11.87
C VAL A 24 -22.45 -16.22 12.69
N VAL A 25 -21.98 -15.78 13.87
CA VAL A 25 -21.14 -16.62 14.75
C VAL A 25 -21.92 -17.81 15.33
N ARG A 26 -23.22 -17.66 15.60
CA ARG A 26 -24.05 -18.77 16.12
C ARG A 26 -24.36 -19.86 15.08
N ARG A 27 -24.32 -19.56 13.78
CA ARG A 27 -24.59 -20.55 12.73
C ARG A 27 -23.41 -21.52 12.51
N GLY A 28 -22.17 -21.05 12.69
CA GLY A 28 -20.96 -21.87 12.52
C GLY A 28 -20.76 -22.95 13.59
N ARG A 29 -21.27 -22.76 14.81
CA ARG A 29 -21.05 -23.70 15.93
C ARG A 29 -21.97 -24.94 15.94
N ARG A 30 -23.05 -24.96 15.14
CA ARG A 30 -23.98 -26.11 15.12
C ARG A 30 -23.58 -27.25 14.18
N LEU A 31 -22.66 -27.04 13.23
CA LEU A 31 -22.24 -28.08 12.29
C LEU A 31 -21.08 -28.97 12.80
N ARG A 32 -20.39 -28.58 13.88
CA ARG A 32 -19.22 -29.32 14.38
C ARG A 32 -19.52 -30.36 15.46
N ARG A 33 -20.77 -30.45 15.97
CA ARG A 33 -21.14 -31.36 17.08
C ARG A 33 -21.84 -32.66 16.68
N ARG A 34 -21.93 -32.99 15.38
CA ARG A 34 -22.58 -34.23 14.90
C ARG A 34 -21.65 -35.34 14.39
N ARG A 35 -20.33 -35.26 14.61
CA ARG A 35 -19.37 -36.31 14.20
C ARG A 35 -18.53 -36.88 15.35
N SER A 36 -19.15 -37.09 16.50
CA SER A 36 -18.60 -37.93 17.57
C SER A 36 -19.56 -39.08 17.81
N GLY A 37 -19.68 -39.93 16.79
CA GLY A 37 -20.35 -41.22 16.88
C GLY A 37 -19.41 -42.24 17.52
N ALA A 38 -19.95 -42.93 18.50
CA ALA A 38 -19.38 -44.02 19.28
C ALA A 38 -18.60 -45.05 18.45
N ILE A 39 -17.43 -45.46 18.94
CA ILE A 39 -16.87 -46.78 18.66
C ILE A 39 -16.78 -47.50 20.00
N ALA A 40 -17.53 -48.60 20.06
CA ALA A 40 -17.71 -49.47 21.19
C ALA A 40 -16.47 -50.32 21.48
N ALA A 41 -16.37 -50.72 22.75
CA ALA A 41 -15.39 -51.64 23.28
C ALA A 41 -15.43 -53.02 22.60
N GLY A 42 -14.24 -53.59 22.38
CA GLY A 42 -14.06 -54.95 21.90
C GLY A 42 -12.71 -55.52 22.36
N ALA A 43 -12.78 -56.34 23.40
CA ALA A 43 -11.89 -57.40 23.87
C ALA A 43 -10.40 -57.46 23.45
N LEU A 44 -9.57 -57.46 24.50
CA LEU A 44 -8.37 -58.27 24.75
C LEU A 44 -7.92 -59.25 23.65
N GLY A 45 -6.73 -59.00 23.11
CA GLY A 45 -5.92 -59.94 22.33
C GLY A 45 -4.44 -59.58 22.45
N LEU A 46 -3.73 -60.30 23.31
CA LEU A 46 -2.32 -60.15 23.65
C LEU A 46 -1.45 -60.57 22.45
N ILE A 47 -0.84 -59.62 21.73
CA ILE A 47 0.38 -59.86 20.93
C ILE A 47 1.31 -58.66 21.10
N ALA A 48 2.40 -58.90 21.84
CA ALA A 48 3.54 -58.02 21.92
C ALA A 48 4.38 -58.16 20.64
N VAL A 49 4.38 -57.12 19.80
CA VAL A 49 5.48 -56.85 18.87
C VAL A 49 5.85 -55.38 19.04
N LEU A 50 6.97 -55.20 19.76
CA LEU A 50 7.59 -53.93 20.06
C LEU A 50 8.39 -53.47 18.84
N VAL A 51 7.73 -52.90 17.82
CA VAL A 51 8.43 -52.07 16.82
C VAL A 51 8.43 -50.65 17.35
N VAL A 52 9.55 -50.24 17.94
CA VAL A 52 9.85 -48.84 18.23
C VAL A 52 10.08 -48.13 16.90
N ALA A 53 8.98 -47.82 16.20
CA ALA A 53 8.98 -46.80 15.18
C ALA A 53 9.11 -45.47 15.93
N VAL A 54 10.35 -45.01 16.14
CA VAL A 54 10.63 -43.66 16.60
C VAL A 54 9.96 -42.73 15.59
N GLY A 55 8.80 -42.23 15.99
CA GLY A 55 8.02 -41.28 15.23
C GLY A 55 8.88 -40.07 14.96
N GLN A 56 9.40 -39.98 13.74
CA GLN A 56 9.71 -38.72 13.09
C GLN A 56 8.37 -38.00 12.98
N VAL A 57 7.96 -37.36 14.07
CA VAL A 57 6.93 -36.33 14.09
C VAL A 57 7.49 -35.22 13.22
N GLN A 58 7.28 -35.36 11.91
CA GLN A 58 7.35 -34.25 10.96
C GLN A 58 6.31 -33.26 11.45
N ARG A 59 6.73 -32.35 12.33
CA ARG A 59 5.98 -31.15 12.63
C ARG A 59 5.74 -30.53 11.26
N PRO A 60 4.49 -30.38 10.80
CA PRO A 60 4.25 -29.66 9.57
C PRO A 60 4.90 -28.30 9.78
N ARG A 61 5.96 -28.03 9.01
CA ARG A 61 6.46 -26.69 8.81
C ARG A 61 5.29 -25.99 8.16
N VAL A 62 4.46 -25.36 8.97
CA VAL A 62 3.53 -24.35 8.51
C VAL A 62 4.45 -23.24 8.00
N GLN A 63 4.87 -23.38 6.74
CA GLN A 63 5.19 -22.22 5.93
C GLN A 63 3.88 -21.47 5.88
N LEU A 64 3.70 -20.56 6.85
CA LEU A 64 2.88 -19.39 6.64
C LEU A 64 3.59 -18.63 5.53
N GLU A 65 3.39 -19.10 4.31
CA GLU A 65 3.50 -18.29 3.13
C GLU A 65 2.38 -17.26 3.31
N VAL A 66 2.71 -16.22 4.09
CA VAL A 66 1.86 -15.05 4.21
C VAL A 66 1.95 -14.44 2.82
N THR A 67 1.05 -14.86 1.95
CA THR A 67 0.75 -14.15 0.71
C THR A 67 0.15 -12.83 1.16
N GLN A 68 1.00 -11.90 1.59
CA GLN A 68 0.61 -10.54 1.88
C GLN A 68 0.09 -10.01 0.55
N THR A 69 -1.22 -9.84 0.46
CA THR A 69 -1.80 -9.10 -0.66
C THR A 69 -1.07 -7.76 -0.71
N PRO A 70 -0.47 -7.39 -1.85
CA PRO A 70 0.21 -6.11 -1.96
C PRO A 70 -0.78 -5.02 -1.55
N ALA A 71 -0.37 -4.23 -0.55
CA ALA A 71 -1.18 -3.19 0.06
C ALA A 71 -0.34 -1.91 0.19
N LEU A 72 -1.00 -0.79 0.48
CA LEU A 72 -0.34 0.46 0.85
C LEU A 72 -0.66 0.75 2.31
N SER A 73 0.09 0.15 3.24
CA SER A 73 -0.12 0.32 4.68
C SER A 73 -0.13 1.79 5.11
N VAL A 74 0.57 2.67 4.39
CA VAL A 74 0.53 4.12 4.61
C VAL A 74 -0.87 4.71 4.50
N LEU A 75 -1.74 4.18 3.62
CA LEU A 75 -3.12 4.63 3.47
C LEU A 75 -4.09 3.98 4.46
N GLN A 76 -3.70 2.84 5.03
CA GLN A 76 -4.54 2.08 5.97
C GLN A 76 -4.41 2.54 7.42
N ARG A 77 -3.33 3.26 7.75
CA ARG A 77 -3.16 3.80 9.11
C ARG A 77 -4.10 4.96 9.37
N GLU A 78 -4.39 5.14 10.67
CA GLU A 78 -5.12 6.30 11.17
C GLU A 78 -4.41 7.61 10.77
N ALA A 79 -5.23 8.62 10.48
CA ALA A 79 -4.76 9.95 10.14
C ALA A 79 -4.08 10.60 11.34
N ARG A 80 -3.03 11.37 11.08
CA ARG A 80 -2.25 12.13 12.05
C ARG A 80 -2.27 13.62 11.72
N PRO A 81 -1.98 14.50 12.70
CA PRO A 81 -1.97 15.95 12.44
C PRO A 81 -1.01 16.41 11.33
N ASP A 82 0.06 15.66 11.07
CA ASP A 82 1.06 15.93 10.03
C ASP A 82 0.68 15.38 8.64
N ASP A 83 -0.45 14.70 8.53
CA ASP A 83 -0.94 14.14 7.26
C ASP A 83 -1.59 15.17 6.34
N SER A 84 -1.94 16.34 6.85
CA SER A 84 -2.53 17.40 6.05
C SER A 84 -1.51 18.02 5.09
N LEU A 85 -1.95 18.26 3.85
CA LEU A 85 -1.18 19.05 2.89
C LEU A 85 -1.08 20.50 3.39
N PRO A 86 0.05 21.20 3.17
CA PRO A 86 0.14 22.63 3.46
C PRO A 86 -0.87 23.44 2.65
N ASP A 87 -1.42 24.51 3.23
CA ASP A 87 -2.44 25.36 2.59
C ASP A 87 -2.03 25.85 1.19
N ALA A 88 -0.77 26.23 1.02
CA ALA A 88 -0.23 26.65 -0.28
C ALA A 88 -0.33 25.57 -1.40
N VAL A 89 -0.41 24.29 -1.03
CA VAL A 89 -0.67 23.19 -1.99
C VAL A 89 -2.16 23.06 -2.30
N LEU A 90 -3.02 23.39 -1.33
CA LEU A 90 -4.47 23.31 -1.48
C LEU A 90 -5.06 24.51 -2.23
N GLU A 91 -4.45 25.69 -2.09
CA GLU A 91 -4.85 26.95 -2.73
C GLU A 91 -4.54 26.96 -4.24
N ASP A 92 -3.50 26.26 -4.65
CA ASP A 92 -3.08 26.14 -6.04
C ASP A 92 -3.22 24.66 -6.44
N ARG A 93 -4.39 24.27 -6.95
CA ARG A 93 -4.71 22.86 -7.24
C ARG A 93 -4.19 22.35 -8.60
N GLY A 94 -3.35 23.13 -9.29
CA GLY A 94 -2.75 22.70 -10.55
C GLY A 94 -1.90 21.42 -10.42
N GLY A 95 -1.81 20.63 -11.50
CA GLY A 95 -0.98 19.41 -11.56
C GLY A 95 -1.69 18.12 -11.13
N GLY A 96 -3.00 18.00 -11.41
CA GLY A 96 -3.76 16.75 -11.19
C GLY A 96 -4.28 16.52 -9.76
N LEU A 97 -4.14 17.52 -8.87
CA LEU A 97 -4.58 17.41 -7.47
C LEU A 97 -6.09 17.56 -7.28
N ASP A 98 -6.83 18.03 -8.28
CA ASP A 98 -8.29 18.18 -8.21
C ASP A 98 -9.03 16.87 -7.90
N SER A 99 -8.40 15.73 -8.22
CA SER A 99 -8.96 14.41 -7.97
C SER A 99 -8.57 13.81 -6.62
N VAL A 100 -7.72 14.48 -5.82
CA VAL A 100 -7.21 13.94 -4.57
C VAL A 100 -8.26 14.01 -3.46
N LEU A 101 -8.43 12.92 -2.73
CA LEU A 101 -9.24 12.87 -1.52
C LEU A 101 -8.43 13.42 -0.33
N GLU A 102 -8.51 14.73 -0.09
CA GLU A 102 -7.70 15.45 0.91
C GLU A 102 -7.79 14.86 2.33
N SER A 103 -8.97 14.40 2.74
CA SER A 103 -9.20 13.75 4.04
C SER A 103 -8.44 12.42 4.22
N GLU A 104 -8.01 11.82 3.11
CA GLU A 104 -7.33 10.53 3.07
C GLU A 104 -5.84 10.66 2.72
N VAL A 105 -5.32 11.88 2.65
CA VAL A 105 -3.88 12.12 2.48
C VAL A 105 -3.14 11.56 3.70
N ARG A 106 -1.96 10.98 3.46
CA ARG A 106 -1.05 10.47 4.48
C ARG A 106 0.37 10.92 4.19
N LEU A 107 1.06 11.47 5.19
CA LEU A 107 2.49 11.71 5.13
C LEU A 107 3.21 10.36 5.15
N ALA A 108 3.84 10.02 4.04
CA ALA A 108 4.53 8.75 3.85
C ALA A 108 5.99 8.83 4.28
N ARG A 109 6.65 9.94 3.94
CA ARG A 109 8.07 10.14 4.17
C ARG A 109 8.40 11.61 4.31
N GLU A 110 9.36 11.90 5.16
CA GLU A 110 9.94 13.24 5.28
C GLU A 110 11.46 13.14 5.23
N ASP A 111 12.10 14.11 4.57
CA ASP A 111 13.53 14.31 4.64
C ASP A 111 13.88 15.76 5.01
N ARG A 112 15.15 16.14 4.84
CA ARG A 112 15.63 17.49 5.18
C ARG A 112 14.95 18.60 4.38
N ARG A 113 14.53 18.32 3.15
CA ARG A 113 14.03 19.32 2.20
C ARG A 113 12.57 19.11 1.79
N PHE A 114 12.06 17.88 1.87
CA PHE A 114 10.73 17.54 1.34
C PHE A 114 9.90 16.70 2.29
N ARG A 115 8.59 16.86 2.15
CA ARG A 115 7.56 15.96 2.64
C ARG A 115 6.94 15.24 1.44
N TYR A 116 6.70 13.95 1.59
CA TYR A 116 6.11 13.10 0.58
C TYR A 116 4.80 12.55 1.12
N TYR A 117 3.73 12.88 0.43
CA TYR A 117 2.39 12.45 0.78
C TYR A 117 1.90 11.43 -0.24
N VAL A 118 1.10 10.49 0.24
CA VAL A 118 0.36 9.54 -0.59
C VAL A 118 -1.11 9.79 -0.35
N ALA A 119 -1.89 9.86 -1.42
CA ALA A 119 -3.31 10.17 -1.30
C ALA A 119 -4.11 9.38 -2.34
N PRO A 120 -5.28 8.81 -1.98
CA PRO A 120 -6.16 8.20 -2.96
C PRO A 120 -6.84 9.28 -3.82
N THR A 121 -7.28 8.89 -5.01
CA THR A 121 -8.05 9.76 -5.90
C THR A 121 -9.52 9.35 -5.96
N THR A 122 -10.39 10.28 -6.35
CA THR A 122 -11.81 10.04 -6.60
C THR A 122 -12.06 8.99 -7.68
N ALA A 123 -11.09 8.76 -8.57
CA ALA A 123 -11.13 7.72 -9.60
C ALA A 123 -10.66 6.33 -9.12
N GLY A 124 -10.27 6.18 -7.84
CA GLY A 124 -9.73 4.93 -7.30
C GLY A 124 -8.25 4.70 -7.61
N GLY A 125 -7.55 5.75 -8.05
CA GLY A 125 -6.09 5.79 -8.21
C GLY A 125 -5.38 6.21 -6.92
N VAL A 126 -4.06 6.40 -7.02
CA VAL A 126 -3.24 6.93 -5.93
C VAL A 126 -2.26 7.95 -6.47
N CYS A 127 -2.10 9.06 -5.76
CA CYS A 127 -1.13 10.11 -6.05
C CYS A 127 0.05 10.06 -5.08
N LEU A 128 1.24 10.34 -5.61
CA LEU A 128 2.43 10.72 -4.87
C LEU A 128 2.63 12.23 -5.00
N ILE A 129 2.72 12.93 -3.88
CA ILE A 129 2.84 14.38 -3.82
C ILE A 129 4.12 14.73 -3.07
N ALA A 130 5.05 15.43 -3.70
CA ALA A 130 6.23 15.98 -3.04
C ALA A 130 6.05 17.47 -2.76
N VAL A 131 6.32 17.88 -1.54
CA VAL A 131 6.20 19.28 -1.10
C VAL A 131 7.51 19.72 -0.46
N GLN A 132 8.09 20.81 -0.96
CA GLN A 132 9.30 21.39 -0.36
C GLN A 132 8.97 22.04 0.99
N LYS A 133 9.77 21.75 2.03
CA LYS A 133 9.56 22.23 3.42
C LYS A 133 9.84 23.73 3.59
N SER A 134 10.66 24.32 2.72
CA SER A 134 11.13 25.69 2.85
C SER A 134 11.24 26.36 1.48
N GLY A 135 10.67 27.56 1.35
CA GLY A 135 10.61 28.34 0.11
C GLY A 135 9.18 28.40 -0.46
N PRO A 136 8.98 28.98 -1.66
CA PRO A 136 7.72 28.80 -2.38
C PRO A 136 7.45 27.30 -2.47
N ALA A 137 6.21 26.87 -2.21
CA ALA A 137 5.83 25.47 -2.13
C ALA A 137 6.02 24.80 -3.50
N LEU A 138 7.27 24.44 -3.82
CA LEU A 138 7.57 23.68 -5.00
C LEU A 138 6.93 22.32 -4.77
N ARG A 139 5.86 22.09 -5.53
CA ARG A 139 5.13 20.83 -5.53
C ARG A 139 5.33 20.14 -6.86
N ALA A 140 5.37 18.83 -6.78
CA ALA A 140 5.22 17.97 -7.94
C ALA A 140 4.32 16.82 -7.50
N ALA A 141 3.35 16.47 -8.34
CA ALA A 141 2.42 15.39 -8.09
C ALA A 141 2.39 14.46 -9.30
N THR A 142 2.20 13.17 -9.04
CA THR A 142 2.00 12.17 -10.08
C THR A 142 1.02 11.13 -9.57
N CYS A 143 0.07 10.74 -10.40
CA CYS A 143 -1.06 9.92 -10.00
C CYS A 143 -1.19 8.71 -10.93
N SER A 144 -1.49 7.55 -10.36
CA SER A 144 -1.94 6.39 -11.15
C SER A 144 -3.42 6.52 -11.49
N SER A 145 -3.81 5.84 -12.56
CA SER A 145 -5.21 5.69 -12.96
C SER A 145 -5.98 4.80 -11.98
N THR A 146 -5.33 3.76 -11.45
CA THR A 146 -5.91 2.82 -10.48
C THR A 146 -4.89 2.45 -9.40
N ALA A 147 -5.37 2.16 -8.18
CA ALA A 147 -4.52 1.62 -7.12
C ALA A 147 -3.96 0.24 -7.51
N ASP A 148 -4.78 -0.57 -8.17
CA ASP A 148 -4.41 -1.90 -8.66
C ASP A 148 -3.22 -1.89 -9.61
N GLU A 149 -3.04 -0.82 -10.41
CA GLU A 149 -1.87 -0.65 -11.27
C GLU A 149 -0.59 -0.67 -10.45
N ILE A 150 -0.52 0.11 -9.36
CA ILE A 150 0.62 0.16 -8.43
C ILE A 150 0.82 -1.19 -7.76
N LEU A 151 -0.26 -1.81 -7.27
CA LEU A 151 -0.20 -3.07 -6.54
C LEU A 151 0.24 -4.23 -7.42
N ARG A 152 -0.21 -4.29 -8.69
CA ARG A 152 0.11 -5.37 -9.63
C ARG A 152 1.46 -5.21 -10.30
N THR A 153 1.83 -3.99 -10.66
CA THR A 153 3.13 -3.72 -11.30
C THR A 153 4.26 -3.59 -10.29
N ALA A 154 3.95 -3.63 -8.98
CA ALA A 154 4.82 -3.12 -7.93
C ALA A 154 5.32 -1.70 -8.29
N GLY A 155 4.40 -0.95 -8.92
CA GLY A 155 4.68 0.16 -9.81
C GLY A 155 5.19 1.34 -9.05
N VAL A 156 6.39 1.76 -9.43
CA VAL A 156 6.89 3.08 -9.12
C VAL A 156 6.06 4.06 -9.94
N ILE A 157 5.37 4.99 -9.30
CA ILE A 157 4.97 6.21 -9.98
C ILE A 157 6.14 7.19 -9.83
N PRO A 158 7.00 7.34 -10.85
CA PRO A 158 8.19 8.14 -10.72
C PRO A 158 7.81 9.61 -10.73
N LEU A 159 8.01 10.28 -9.61
CA LEU A 159 8.00 11.73 -9.59
C LEU A 159 9.41 12.23 -9.90
N SER A 160 9.63 12.68 -11.12
CA SER A 160 10.84 13.40 -11.51
C SER A 160 10.57 14.89 -11.58
N PHE A 161 11.19 15.65 -10.68
CA PHE A 161 11.10 17.09 -10.68
C PHE A 161 12.47 17.72 -10.46
N GLN A 162 12.63 18.94 -10.98
CA GLN A 162 13.84 19.73 -10.79
C GLN A 162 13.57 20.75 -9.69
N ALA A 163 14.16 20.52 -8.52
CA ALA A 163 14.13 21.48 -7.41
C ALA A 163 15.55 21.90 -7.09
N ALA A 164 15.82 23.22 -7.10
CA ALA A 164 17.10 23.77 -6.65
C ALA A 164 18.32 23.01 -7.20
N ASN A 165 18.35 22.79 -8.53
CA ASN A 165 19.41 22.08 -9.26
C ASN A 165 19.60 20.59 -8.91
N GLN A 166 18.60 19.92 -8.35
CA GLN A 166 18.63 18.48 -8.05
C GLN A 166 17.58 17.74 -8.90
N ARG A 167 17.97 16.60 -9.49
CA ARG A 167 17.02 15.62 -10.01
C ARG A 167 16.67 14.66 -8.88
N ARG A 168 15.39 14.34 -8.75
CA ARG A 168 14.91 13.38 -7.77
C ARG A 168 14.05 12.36 -8.47
N LEU A 169 14.15 11.11 -8.04
CA LEU A 169 13.21 10.06 -8.40
C LEU A 169 12.58 9.60 -7.11
N VAL A 170 11.28 9.78 -7.02
CA VAL A 170 10.50 9.37 -5.87
C VAL A 170 9.44 8.40 -6.38
N GLY A 171 9.14 7.36 -5.61
CA GLY A 171 8.17 6.37 -6.02
C GLY A 171 7.41 5.78 -4.86
N ILE A 172 6.20 5.31 -5.15
CA ILE A 172 5.37 4.48 -4.28
C ILE A 172 5.71 3.01 -4.54
N VAL A 173 5.74 2.20 -3.48
CA VAL A 173 5.98 0.77 -3.54
C VAL A 173 5.01 0.07 -2.58
N PRO A 174 4.36 -1.03 -2.99
CA PRO A 174 3.51 -1.81 -2.10
C PRO A 174 4.25 -2.32 -0.86
N ASP A 175 3.49 -2.80 0.13
CA ASP A 175 4.01 -3.47 1.30
C ASP A 175 4.83 -4.71 0.93
N GLY A 176 5.78 -5.07 1.81
CA GLY A 176 6.67 -6.22 1.62
C GLY A 176 7.96 -5.89 0.87
N TYR A 177 8.21 -4.63 0.53
CA TYR A 177 9.51 -4.15 0.06
C TYR A 177 10.15 -3.23 1.10
N ASP A 178 11.47 -3.33 1.26
CA ASP A 178 12.23 -2.59 2.28
C ASP A 178 13.29 -1.65 1.67
N GLU A 179 13.70 -1.88 0.42
CA GLU A 179 14.83 -1.18 -0.18
C GLU A 179 14.68 -0.98 -1.69
N VAL A 180 15.23 0.13 -2.18
CA VAL A 180 15.45 0.38 -3.61
C VAL A 180 16.93 0.63 -3.90
N ARG A 181 17.44 0.04 -4.99
CA ARG A 181 18.81 0.16 -5.46
C ARG A 181 18.85 0.70 -6.88
N ALA A 182 19.83 1.55 -7.17
CA ALA A 182 20.10 2.05 -8.52
C ALA A 182 21.62 2.17 -8.66
N GLY A 183 22.26 1.22 -9.35
CA GLY A 183 23.73 1.12 -9.39
C GLY A 183 24.31 0.92 -7.98
N SER A 184 25.18 1.84 -7.53
CA SER A 184 25.75 1.84 -6.17
C SER A 184 24.85 2.49 -5.12
N TYR A 185 23.80 3.21 -5.53
CA TYR A 185 22.89 3.87 -4.61
C TYR A 185 21.92 2.87 -3.99
N ARG A 186 21.68 3.03 -2.69
CA ARG A 186 20.75 2.24 -1.90
C ARG A 186 19.94 3.18 -1.02
N VAL A 187 18.61 3.09 -1.10
CA VAL A 187 17.69 3.90 -0.30
C VAL A 187 16.65 3.01 0.38
N PRO A 188 16.36 3.24 1.67
CA PRO A 188 15.30 2.51 2.35
C PRO A 188 13.93 2.97 1.87
N ILE A 189 12.96 2.07 1.90
CA ILE A 189 11.53 2.38 1.72
C ILE A 189 10.95 2.75 3.09
N THR A 190 10.16 3.82 3.15
CA THR A 190 9.51 4.28 4.38
C THR A 190 8.12 4.76 4.03
N GLY A 191 7.10 4.24 4.73
CA GLY A 191 5.69 4.56 4.45
C GLY A 191 5.32 4.30 3.00
N ASN A 192 5.74 3.17 2.44
CA ASN A 192 5.55 2.82 1.02
C ASN A 192 6.27 3.76 0.03
N VAL A 193 7.16 4.65 0.46
CA VAL A 193 7.84 5.62 -0.42
C VAL A 193 9.37 5.53 -0.32
N PHE A 194 10.04 5.59 -1.48
CA PHE A 194 11.49 5.83 -1.58
C PHE A 194 11.77 7.14 -2.32
N ALA A 195 12.96 7.68 -2.10
CA ALA A 195 13.44 8.88 -2.80
C ALA A 195 14.94 8.78 -3.08
N PHE A 196 15.33 8.75 -4.36
CA PHE A 196 16.70 8.99 -4.78
C PHE A 196 16.97 10.47 -4.95
N ASN A 197 18.09 10.90 -4.38
CA ASN A 197 18.57 12.27 -4.49
C ASN A 197 19.87 12.22 -5.25
N THR A 198 19.88 12.67 -6.50
CA THR A 198 21.14 12.78 -7.23
C THR A 198 21.66 14.21 -7.12
N THR A 199 22.90 14.31 -6.66
CA THR A 199 23.72 15.52 -6.69
C THR A 199 25.06 15.14 -7.27
N PRO A 200 25.61 15.86 -8.28
CA PRO A 200 25.12 17.09 -8.92
C PRO A 200 24.07 16.87 -10.04
N ARG A 201 23.53 17.96 -10.63
CA ARG A 201 22.44 18.00 -11.64
C ARG A 201 22.61 17.07 -12.85
N THR A 202 23.86 16.70 -13.16
CA THR A 202 24.26 15.82 -14.29
C THR A 202 24.31 14.34 -13.93
N ALA A 203 24.20 13.98 -12.65
CA ALA A 203 24.17 12.60 -12.24
C ALA A 203 22.80 11.99 -12.62
N SER A 204 22.81 11.21 -13.69
CA SER A 204 21.72 10.30 -14.03
C SER A 204 21.51 9.30 -12.90
N ILE A 205 20.26 8.98 -12.60
CA ILE A 205 19.96 7.85 -11.74
C ILE A 205 20.34 6.60 -12.53
N PRO A 206 21.19 5.71 -11.97
CA PRO A 206 21.59 4.51 -12.69
C PRO A 206 20.37 3.64 -13.04
N ASP A 207 20.38 3.10 -14.24
CA ASP A 207 19.40 2.15 -14.76
C ASP A 207 20.02 0.74 -14.78
N PRO A 208 19.35 -0.34 -14.31
CA PRO A 208 17.99 -0.38 -13.79
C PRO A 208 17.85 -0.04 -12.30
N VAL A 209 16.63 0.30 -11.92
CA VAL A 209 16.20 0.43 -10.52
C VAL A 209 15.70 -0.92 -10.03
N VAL A 210 16.26 -1.41 -8.92
CA VAL A 210 15.91 -2.71 -8.34
C VAL A 210 15.27 -2.51 -6.97
N ILE A 211 14.04 -2.97 -6.80
CA ILE A 211 13.28 -2.94 -5.54
C ILE A 211 13.38 -4.32 -4.89
N ARG A 212 13.65 -4.39 -3.59
CA ARG A 212 13.82 -5.63 -2.84
C ARG A 212 13.04 -5.60 -1.53
N GLY A 213 12.73 -6.80 -1.04
CA GLY A 213 12.25 -7.05 0.32
C GLY A 213 11.65 -8.45 0.46
N PRO A 214 10.94 -8.73 1.56
CA PRO A 214 10.29 -10.02 1.81
C PRO A 214 9.31 -10.48 0.71
N ALA A 215 8.68 -9.55 -0.02
CA ALA A 215 7.80 -9.84 -1.15
C ALA A 215 8.54 -10.24 -2.44
N GLY A 216 9.87 -10.17 -2.43
CA GLY A 216 10.74 -10.58 -3.54
C GLY A 216 11.59 -9.44 -4.10
N GLN A 217 11.94 -9.55 -5.37
CA GLN A 217 12.71 -8.54 -6.09
C GLN A 217 12.00 -8.14 -7.38
N ARG A 218 12.05 -6.85 -7.71
CA ARG A 218 11.57 -6.28 -8.97
C ARG A 218 12.63 -5.38 -9.59
N THR A 219 12.65 -5.32 -10.91
CA THR A 219 13.55 -4.49 -11.70
C THR A 219 12.70 -3.57 -12.57
N ILE A 220 13.06 -2.29 -12.62
CA ILE A 220 12.37 -1.24 -13.35
C ILE A 220 13.40 -0.55 -14.23
N ASP A 221 13.11 -0.54 -15.54
CA ASP A 221 13.93 0.12 -16.53
C ASP A 221 13.44 1.56 -16.73
N LEU A 222 14.23 2.53 -16.29
CA LEU A 222 13.91 3.97 -16.37
C LEU A 222 13.99 4.49 -17.81
N SER A 223 14.70 3.78 -18.68
CA SER A 223 14.87 4.10 -20.11
C SER A 223 13.58 3.94 -20.93
N GLY A 224 12.56 3.23 -20.43
CA GLY A 224 11.24 3.12 -21.06
C GLY A 224 10.16 4.06 -20.51
N SER A 225 10.40 4.69 -19.35
CA SER A 225 9.45 5.53 -18.63
C SER A 225 9.73 7.02 -18.82
N ALA A 226 9.77 7.50 -20.06
CA ALA A 226 9.81 8.93 -20.33
C ALA A 226 8.53 9.57 -19.77
N PRO A 227 8.61 10.61 -18.92
CA PRO A 227 7.42 11.31 -18.49
C PRO A 227 6.77 11.96 -19.71
N ALA A 228 5.44 11.83 -19.84
CA ALA A 228 4.66 12.72 -20.67
C ALA A 228 4.95 14.15 -20.19
N SER A 229 5.70 14.89 -20.99
CA SER A 229 5.90 16.32 -20.80
C SER A 229 4.54 17.01 -20.94
N GLU A 230 4.02 17.53 -19.83
CA GLU A 230 3.08 18.66 -19.83
C GLU A 230 3.84 19.97 -20.06
#